data_AF-A0A846N9N7-F1
#
_entry.id   AF-A0A846N9N7-F1
#
_cell.length_a   1.000
_cell.length_b   1.000
_cell.length_c   1.000
_cell.angle_alpha   90.00
_cell.angle_beta   90.00
_cell.angle_gamma   90.00
#
_symmetry.space_group_name_H-M   'P 1'
#
loop_
_entity.id
_entity.type
_entity.pdbx_description
1 polymer ?
#
loop_
_entity_poly.entity_id
_entity_poly.type
_entity_poly.pdbx_seq_one_letter_code
_entity_poly.pdbx_strand_id
1 'polypeptide(L)' 'GCGKSVTSLSIMRLVPNPPGRIVEGKILLEGVDLLKLSESDMRNVRGAKISISFQ' A
#
# COMPACT_ATOMS: atom_id res chain seq x y z
N GLY A 1 17.83 7.69 6.47
CA GLY A 1 16.87 6.91 5.65
C GLY A 1 16.70 5.53 6.24
N CYS A 2 15.79 5.37 7.20
CA CYS A 2 15.49 4.07 7.82
C CYS A 2 14.27 3.36 7.19
N GLY A 3 13.82 3.83 6.01
CA GLY A 3 12.74 3.16 5.27
C GLY A 3 11.31 3.58 5.60
N LYS A 4 11.05 4.48 6.58
CA LYS A 4 9.67 4.88 6.94
C LYS A 4 8.76 5.21 5.75
N SER A 5 9.21 6.09 4.86
CA SER A 5 8.44 6.50 3.68
C SER A 5 8.30 5.37 2.67
N VAL A 6 9.32 4.52 2.52
CA VAL A 6 9.25 3.37 1.62
C VAL A 6 8.26 2.35 2.17
N THR A 7 8.27 2.08 3.48
CA THR A 7 7.31 1.20 4.14
C THR A 7 5.88 1.71 4.02
N SER A 8 5.62 3.00 4.23
CA SER A 8 4.28 3.56 4.09
C SER A 8 3.79 3.49 2.64
N LEU A 9 4.65 3.80 1.67
CA LEU A 9 4.34 3.65 0.25
C LEU A 9 4.12 2.18 -0.14
N SER A 10 4.87 1.23 0.42
CA SER A 10 4.68 -0.21 0.20
C SER A 10 3.31 -0.68 0.71
N ILE A 11 2.90 -0.24 1.90
CA ILE A 11 1.57 -0.54 2.45
C ILE A 11 0.47 0.03 1.56
N MET A 12 0.66 1.25 1.07
CA MET A 12 -0.27 1.90 0.16
C MET A 12 -0.18 1.37 -1.27
N ARG A 13 0.70 0.41 -1.61
CA ARG A 13 0.98 -0.03 -2.98
C ARG A 13 1.29 1.13 -3.94
N LEU A 14 2.01 2.14 -3.46
CA LEU A 14 2.41 3.35 -4.19
C LEU A 14 3.92 3.38 -4.52
N VAL A 15 4.66 2.32 -4.19
CA VAL A 15 6.06 2.20 -4.61
C VAL A 15 6.11 2.17 -6.14
N PRO A 16 6.96 2.98 -6.80
CA PRO A 16 7.09 2.98 -8.25
C PRO A 16 7.40 1.59 -8.80
N ASN A 17 6.61 1.15 -9.78
CA ASN A 17 6.80 -0.11 -10.50
C ASN A 17 6.78 0.20 -12.01
N PRO A 18 7.91 0.03 -12.73
CA PRO A 18 9.20 -0.53 -12.29
C PRO A 18 10.08 0.43 -11.45
N PRO A 19 11.07 -0.08 -10.67
CA PRO A 19 11.43 -1.49 -10.48
C PRO A 19 10.78 -2.17 -9.26
N GLY A 20 9.92 -1.48 -8.50
CA GLY A 20 9.30 -2.03 -7.30
C GLY A 20 8.38 -3.20 -7.61
N ARG A 21 8.63 -4.37 -7.01
CA ARG A 21 7.77 -5.56 -7.14
C ARG A 21 7.43 -6.10 -5.76
N ILE A 22 6.17 -6.47 -5.58
CA ILE A 22 5.76 -7.26 -4.42
C ILE A 22 6.09 -8.72 -4.72
N VAL A 23 7.06 -9.27 -3.99
CA VAL A 23 7.51 -10.67 -4.17
C VAL A 23 6.65 -11.66 -3.41
N GLU A 24 6.24 -11.32 -2.19
CA GLU A 24 5.42 -12.16 -1.31
C GLU A 24 4.86 -11.36 -0.13
N GLY A 25 3.99 -12.00 0.66
CA GLY A 25 3.42 -11.43 1.88
C GLY A 25 1.93 -11.13 1.78
N LYS A 26 1.39 -10.49 2.83
CA LYS A 26 0.00 -10.07 2.94
C LYS A 26 -0.09 -8.78 3.75
N ILE A 27 -1.04 -7.91 3.40
CA ILE A 27 -1.29 -6.68 4.15
C ILE A 27 -2.75 -6.69 4.57
N LEU A 28 -2.99 -7.00 5.84
CA LEU A 28 -4.35 -7.17 6.36
C LEU A 28 -4.86 -5.85 6.95
N LEU A 29 -5.92 -5.31 6.35
CA LEU A 29 -6.70 -4.21 6.89
C LEU A 29 -8.12 -4.72 7.17
N GLU A 30 -8.53 -4.74 8.43
CA GLU A 30 -9.87 -5.23 8.83
C GLU A 30 -10.16 -6.66 8.31
N GLY A 31 -9.13 -7.51 8.25
CA GLY A 31 -9.22 -8.87 7.73
C GLY A 31 -9.16 -9.00 6.20
N VAL A 32 -9.10 -7.89 5.46
CA VAL A 32 -8.96 -7.88 3.99
C VAL A 32 -7.49 -7.74 3.59
N ASP A 33 -7.04 -8.60 2.69
CA ASP A 33 -5.68 -8.53 2.13
C ASP A 33 -5.59 -7.51 0.99
N LEU A 34 -4.96 -6.37 1.26
CA LEU A 34 -4.82 -5.25 0.31
C LEU A 34 -4.02 -5.62 -0.94
N LEU A 35 -3.15 -6.63 -0.86
CA LEU A 35 -2.36 -7.09 -2.01
C LEU A 35 -3.20 -7.86 -3.04
N LYS A 36 -4.38 -8.35 -2.64
CA LYS A 36 -5.32 -9.06 -3.50
C LYS A 36 -6.40 -8.17 -4.11
N LEU A 37 -6.46 -6.89 -3.70
CA LEU A 37 -7.42 -5.94 -4.24
C LEU A 37 -7.06 -5.55 -5.67
N SER A 38 -8.10 -5.31 -6.48
CA SER A 38 -7.97 -4.62 -7.76
C SER A 38 -7.50 -3.18 -7.53
N GLU A 39 -6.94 -2.52 -8.55
CA GLU A 39 -6.54 -1.11 -8.40
C GLU A 39 -7.75 -0.18 -8.14
N SER A 40 -8.93 -0.51 -8.68
CA SER A 40 -10.17 0.21 -8.38
C SER A 40 -10.57 0.08 -6.91
N ASP A 41 -10.51 -1.12 -6.34
CA ASP A 41 -10.84 -1.34 -4.92
C ASP A 41 -9.79 -0.71 -4.01
N MET A 42 -8.52 -0.82 -4.39
CA MET A 42 -7.42 -0.18 -3.67
C MET A 42 -7.57 1.35 -3.67
N ARG A 43 -8.09 1.94 -4.76
CA ARG A 43 -8.42 3.38 -4.81
C ARG A 43 -9.52 3.77 -3.84
N ASN A 44 -10.51 2.91 -3.60
CA ASN A 44 -11.55 3.16 -2.59
C ASN A 44 -10.99 3.04 -1.16
N VAL A 45 -10.01 2.17 -0.94
CA VAL A 45 -9.33 2.06 0.37
C VAL A 45 -8.48 3.31 0.65
N ARG A 46 -7.72 3.76 -0.36
CA ARG A 46 -6.88 4.97 -0.28
C ARG A 46 -7.77 6.22 -0.19
N GLY A 47 -7.69 6.95 0.91
CA GLY A 47 -8.42 8.20 1.14
C GLY A 47 -9.75 8.06 1.86
N ALA A 48 -10.42 6.89 1.80
CA ALA A 48 -11.65 6.64 2.59
C ALA A 48 -11.38 5.86 3.87
N LYS A 49 -10.50 4.85 3.82
CA LYS A 49 -10.16 4.00 4.98
C LYS A 49 -8.79 4.31 5.56
N ILE A 50 -7.81 4.63 4.71
CA ILE A 50 -6.44 4.93 5.11
C ILE A 50 -5.87 6.10 4.31
N SER A 51 -5.10 6.96 4.97
CA SER A 51 -4.43 8.12 4.37
C SER A 51 -3.00 8.23 4.88
N ILE A 52 -2.10 8.74 4.04
CA ILE A 52 -0.74 9.13 4.44
C ILE A 52 -0.72 10.64 4.65
N SER A 53 -0.16 11.07 5.77
CA SER A 53 0.23 12.46 6.01
C SER A 53 1.72 12.62 5.70
N PHE A 54 2.07 13.72 5.03
CA PHE A 54 3.46 14.08 4.73
C PHE A 54 3.87 15.23 5.65
N GLN A 55 5.05 15.09 6.25
CA GLN A 55 5.74 16.16 6.97
C GLN A 55 6.81 16.76 6.06
#